data_AF-A0A844YGN2-F1
#
_entry.id   AF-A0A844YGN2-F1
#
_cell.length_a   1.000
_cell.length_b   1.000
_cell.length_c   1.000
_cell.angle_alpha   90.00
_cell.angle_beta   90.00
_cell.angle_gamma   90.00
#
_symmetry.space_group_name_H-M   'P 1'
#
loop_
_entity.id
_entity.type
_entity.pdbx_description
1 polymer ?
#
loop_
_entity_poly.entity_id
_entity_poly.type
_entity_poly.pdbx_seq_one_letter_code
_entity_poly.pdbx_strand_id
1 'polypeptide(L)'
;MTLDLQGATLVITLTRTNDAGVRLLSGATLRNGTVRVLSRGTPGSQAAIHAPVLVGALYGENPSSARISRFEAPSGWRIENMTLHSDKRVMVGGSQLGAAGIAIMGGANHGSIDTVTIEDSDRMAGGVMIDWGFIGPISSGDVARSAQAYRSGLGWTAHPHSITIENLTIGRLTKPSRHGDGSFGLRISGAHDILARHIRIERVTESAIFYTAGDLGYEFARGNDRSRAHRGTVIQHVHVQAVDGGHLIRTNSHADNISRAAERGYRPTLAPIAETDLTISNVSGTSLRPRPHTSGVRVDHQHGGTLRDISVAGFDTGFWIDEQVNATVLERPRAIASKSAAFMIGHPHRPPSNISIAQPIVEGAGIGAQRLAVSRSTGVVVRGGNARLEISEQARGTRVTR
;
A
#
# COMPACT_ATOMS: atom_id res chain seq x y z
N MET A 1 -20.42 18.84 -9.51
CA MET A 1 -20.40 18.80 -11.00
C MET A 1 -20.30 17.34 -11.42
N THR A 2 -21.07 16.89 -12.39
CA THR A 2 -21.09 15.46 -12.78
C THR A 2 -20.70 15.33 -14.26
N LEU A 3 -19.69 14.51 -14.54
CA LEU A 3 -19.41 13.99 -15.87
C LEU A 3 -19.94 12.56 -15.95
N ASP A 4 -21.07 12.41 -16.65
CA ASP A 4 -21.70 11.12 -16.94
C ASP A 4 -21.38 10.75 -18.39
N LEU A 5 -20.70 9.63 -18.61
CA LEU A 5 -20.31 9.19 -19.94
C LEU A 5 -21.41 8.37 -20.65
N GLN A 6 -22.49 7.97 -19.96
CA GLN A 6 -23.62 7.23 -20.54
C GLN A 6 -23.21 5.98 -21.37
N GLY A 7 -22.20 5.26 -20.90
CA GLY A 7 -21.61 4.09 -21.58
C GLY A 7 -20.57 4.42 -22.64
N ALA A 8 -20.33 5.71 -22.93
CA ALA A 8 -19.33 6.14 -23.91
C ALA A 8 -17.89 5.92 -23.41
N THR A 9 -16.96 5.91 -24.37
CA THR A 9 -15.52 5.89 -24.09
C THR A 9 -14.92 7.26 -24.37
N LEU A 10 -14.33 7.86 -23.33
CA LEU A 10 -13.49 9.04 -23.44
C LEU A 10 -12.03 8.59 -23.68
N VAL A 11 -11.53 8.85 -24.89
CA VAL A 11 -10.12 8.60 -25.24
C VAL A 11 -9.33 9.90 -25.10
N ILE A 12 -8.33 9.91 -24.23
CA ILE A 12 -7.52 11.09 -23.92
C ILE A 12 -6.07 10.83 -24.35
N THR A 13 -5.56 11.62 -25.29
CA THR A 13 -4.15 11.56 -25.69
C THR A 13 -3.34 12.59 -24.91
N LEU A 14 -2.38 12.12 -24.11
CA LEU A 14 -1.54 12.96 -23.25
C LEU A 14 -0.12 13.06 -23.81
N THR A 15 0.38 14.28 -23.90
CA THR A 15 1.63 14.59 -24.61
C THR A 15 2.65 15.34 -23.75
N ARG A 16 2.24 15.92 -22.61
CA ARG A 16 3.13 16.69 -21.74
C ARG A 16 3.48 15.91 -20.49
N THR A 17 4.57 16.35 -19.84
CA THR A 17 5.16 15.63 -18.71
C THR A 17 4.25 15.44 -17.52
N ASN A 18 3.40 16.42 -17.19
CA ASN A 18 2.54 16.37 -16.00
C ASN A 18 1.05 16.28 -16.35
N ASP A 19 0.73 15.78 -17.55
CA ASP A 19 -0.66 15.58 -17.92
C ASP A 19 -1.30 14.46 -17.08
N ALA A 20 -2.63 14.50 -16.97
CA ALA A 20 -3.44 13.42 -16.39
C ALA A 20 -4.71 13.27 -17.22
N GLY A 21 -5.44 12.16 -17.05
CA GLY A 21 -6.74 11.95 -17.68
C GLY A 21 -7.82 12.85 -17.07
N VAL A 22 -8.88 12.26 -16.54
CA VAL A 22 -9.90 13.03 -15.82
C VAL A 22 -9.41 13.37 -14.42
N ARG A 23 -9.36 14.65 -14.09
CA ARG A 23 -8.93 15.12 -12.76
C ARG A 23 -10.11 15.65 -11.95
N LEU A 24 -10.39 15.03 -10.82
CA LEU A 24 -11.56 15.40 -9.99
C LEU A 24 -11.23 16.52 -9.00
N LEU A 25 -12.18 17.43 -8.86
CA LEU A 25 -12.23 18.49 -7.86
C LEU A 25 -13.26 18.16 -6.78
N SER A 26 -13.39 19.01 -5.77
CA SER A 26 -14.38 18.84 -4.70
C SER A 26 -15.81 18.74 -5.26
N GLY A 27 -16.59 17.78 -4.76
CA GLY A 27 -17.97 17.53 -5.20
C GLY A 27 -18.11 17.10 -6.66
N ALA A 28 -17.01 16.68 -7.31
CA ALA A 28 -17.04 16.18 -8.67
C ALA A 28 -17.32 14.69 -8.73
N THR A 29 -18.18 14.28 -9.66
CA THR A 29 -18.48 12.87 -9.94
C THR A 29 -18.11 12.54 -11.38
N LEU A 30 -17.38 11.44 -11.58
CA LEU A 30 -17.18 10.80 -12.88
C LEU A 30 -17.90 9.45 -12.89
N ARG A 31 -18.78 9.20 -13.87
CA ARG A 31 -19.57 7.97 -13.87
C ARG A 31 -19.98 7.41 -15.23
N ASN A 32 -20.36 6.14 -15.22
CA ASN A 32 -21.03 5.40 -16.29
C ASN A 32 -20.28 5.41 -17.62
N GLY A 33 -19.07 4.86 -17.70
CA GLY A 33 -18.41 4.65 -18.99
C GLY A 33 -16.93 4.32 -18.87
N THR A 34 -16.18 4.64 -19.92
CA THR A 34 -14.77 4.24 -20.02
C THR A 34 -13.86 5.46 -20.18
N VAL A 35 -12.73 5.49 -19.46
CA VAL A 35 -11.64 6.44 -19.72
C VAL A 35 -10.40 5.66 -20.16
N ARG A 36 -9.92 5.93 -21.37
CA ARG A 36 -8.68 5.35 -21.92
C ARG A 36 -7.67 6.44 -22.17
N VAL A 37 -6.52 6.35 -21.51
CA VAL A 37 -5.40 7.27 -21.70
C VAL A 37 -4.38 6.69 -22.66
N LEU A 38 -4.04 7.47 -23.69
CA LEU A 38 -2.96 7.20 -24.63
C LEU A 38 -1.79 8.15 -24.32
N SER A 39 -0.72 7.60 -23.77
CA SER A 39 0.48 8.29 -23.37
C SER A 39 1.46 8.42 -24.54
N ARG A 40 1.39 9.53 -25.28
CA ARG A 40 2.23 9.77 -26.48
C ARG A 40 3.41 10.72 -26.24
N GLY A 41 3.47 11.35 -25.07
CA GLY A 41 4.49 12.34 -24.70
C GLY A 41 5.72 11.79 -23.99
N THR A 42 6.33 12.67 -23.18
CA THR A 42 7.40 12.35 -22.23
C THR A 42 6.86 12.45 -20.79
N PRO A 43 6.15 11.44 -20.28
CA PRO A 43 5.51 11.49 -18.97
C PRO A 43 6.56 11.60 -17.86
N GLY A 44 6.21 12.28 -16.78
CA GLY A 44 7.02 12.32 -15.57
C GLY A 44 7.03 11.00 -14.79
N SER A 45 7.90 10.95 -13.78
CA SER A 45 8.22 9.77 -12.97
C SER A 45 7.23 9.47 -11.83
N GLN A 46 6.03 10.05 -11.84
CA GLN A 46 4.98 9.75 -10.84
C GLN A 46 3.95 8.79 -11.43
N ALA A 47 3.50 7.78 -10.68
CA ALA A 47 2.44 6.88 -11.15
C ALA A 47 1.09 7.61 -11.38
N ALA A 48 0.89 8.75 -10.74
CA ALA A 48 -0.27 9.62 -10.92
C ALA A 48 -0.30 10.35 -12.29
N ILE A 49 0.86 10.58 -12.89
CA ILE A 49 0.98 11.21 -14.21
C ILE A 49 0.49 10.22 -15.27
N HIS A 50 -0.38 10.69 -16.16
CA HIS A 50 -1.10 9.91 -17.17
C HIS A 50 -1.97 8.77 -16.58
N ALA A 51 -2.38 8.90 -15.31
CA ALA A 51 -3.45 8.07 -14.78
C ALA A 51 -4.79 8.43 -15.48
N PRO A 52 -5.66 7.45 -15.79
CA PRO A 52 -7.00 7.70 -16.32
C PRO A 52 -7.82 8.62 -15.44
N VAL A 53 -7.72 8.42 -14.11
CA VAL A 53 -8.32 9.29 -13.11
C VAL A 53 -7.28 9.71 -12.09
N LEU A 54 -7.22 11.03 -11.83
CA LEU A 54 -6.41 11.64 -10.79
C LEU A 54 -7.30 12.43 -9.84
N VAL A 55 -7.07 12.26 -8.54
CA VAL A 55 -7.65 13.10 -7.50
C VAL A 55 -6.52 13.66 -6.65
N GLY A 56 -6.55 14.96 -6.39
CA GLY A 56 -5.50 15.62 -5.59
C GLY A 56 -4.37 16.24 -6.41
N ALA A 57 -3.39 16.84 -5.72
CA ALA A 57 -2.24 17.53 -6.29
C ALA A 57 -1.08 16.57 -6.61
N LEU A 58 -0.47 16.69 -7.79
CA LEU A 58 0.79 16.00 -8.12
C LEU A 58 1.95 16.61 -7.30
N TYR A 59 3.03 15.83 -7.13
CA TYR A 59 4.24 16.41 -6.52
C TYR A 59 4.76 17.58 -7.35
N GLY A 60 5.03 18.69 -6.69
CA GLY A 60 5.52 19.94 -7.31
C GLY A 60 4.43 20.96 -7.67
N GLU A 61 3.14 20.63 -7.53
CA GLU A 61 2.06 21.58 -7.87
C GLU A 61 1.68 22.54 -6.72
N ASN A 62 2.16 22.29 -5.50
CA ASN A 62 1.99 23.18 -4.35
C ASN A 62 3.33 23.85 -4.00
N PRO A 63 3.82 24.82 -4.78
CA PRO A 63 5.18 25.36 -4.64
C PRO A 63 5.42 26.11 -3.32
N SER A 64 4.37 26.63 -2.67
CA SER A 64 4.48 27.33 -1.38
C SER A 64 3.18 27.31 -0.61
N SER A 65 3.26 27.57 0.71
CA SER A 65 2.10 27.77 1.57
C SER A 65 1.21 28.95 1.18
N ALA A 66 1.76 29.94 0.46
CA ALA A 66 1.04 31.09 -0.08
C ALA A 66 0.37 30.81 -1.44
N ARG A 67 0.74 29.72 -2.12
CA ARG A 67 0.27 29.35 -3.46
C ARG A 67 -0.07 27.86 -3.51
N ILE A 68 -1.12 27.50 -2.78
CA ILE A 68 -1.66 26.13 -2.77
C ILE A 68 -2.46 25.90 -4.06
N SER A 69 -2.24 24.76 -4.70
CA SER A 69 -2.98 24.37 -5.90
C SER A 69 -4.47 24.22 -5.61
N ARG A 70 -5.32 24.59 -6.57
CA ARG A 70 -6.78 24.28 -6.50
C ARG A 70 -7.08 22.79 -6.45
N PHE A 71 -6.09 21.95 -6.79
CA PHE A 71 -6.20 20.50 -6.75
C PHE A 71 -5.73 19.93 -5.41
N GLU A 72 -5.29 20.75 -4.46
CA GLU A 72 -4.98 20.29 -3.11
C GLU A 72 -6.26 20.07 -2.31
N ALA A 73 -6.28 18.98 -1.54
CA ALA A 73 -7.38 18.59 -0.66
C ALA A 73 -8.81 18.61 -1.26
N PRO A 74 -9.05 18.07 -2.48
CA PRO A 74 -10.42 17.93 -2.99
C PRO A 74 -11.22 16.98 -2.10
N SER A 75 -12.47 17.35 -1.82
CA SER A 75 -13.36 16.65 -0.88
C SER A 75 -14.68 16.25 -1.55
N GLY A 76 -15.26 15.11 -1.18
CA GLY A 76 -16.59 14.73 -1.65
C GLY A 76 -16.64 14.32 -3.13
N TRP A 77 -15.53 13.84 -3.67
CA TRP A 77 -15.42 13.38 -5.06
C TRP A 77 -15.88 11.93 -5.21
N ARG A 78 -16.36 11.54 -6.39
CA ARG A 78 -16.94 10.20 -6.65
C ARG A 78 -16.52 9.64 -8.01
N ILE A 79 -16.18 8.35 -8.07
CA ILE A 79 -15.90 7.59 -9.29
C ILE A 79 -16.82 6.36 -9.29
N GLU A 80 -17.74 6.26 -10.25
CA GLU A 80 -18.84 5.28 -10.18
C GLU A 80 -19.08 4.58 -11.53
N ASN A 81 -19.19 3.25 -11.55
CA ASN A 81 -19.53 2.52 -12.77
C ASN A 81 -18.60 2.87 -13.94
N MET A 82 -17.29 2.71 -13.73
CA MET A 82 -16.25 3.12 -14.66
C MET A 82 -15.35 1.96 -15.10
N THR A 83 -14.88 2.01 -16.34
CA THR A 83 -13.77 1.17 -16.84
C THR A 83 -12.57 2.06 -17.17
N LEU A 84 -11.39 1.73 -16.66
CA LEU A 84 -10.21 2.60 -16.73
C LEU A 84 -8.99 1.88 -17.30
N HIS A 85 -8.25 2.57 -18.18
CA HIS A 85 -7.04 2.05 -18.80
C HIS A 85 -6.02 3.13 -19.16
N SER A 86 -4.72 2.84 -18.98
CA SER A 86 -3.62 3.68 -19.45
C SER A 86 -2.50 2.82 -20.03
N ASP A 87 -1.87 3.32 -21.08
CA ASP A 87 -0.75 2.67 -21.76
C ASP A 87 0.61 3.31 -21.43
N LYS A 88 0.68 4.18 -20.40
CA LYS A 88 1.90 4.88 -19.97
C LYS A 88 3.07 3.92 -19.78
N ARG A 89 4.22 4.28 -20.37
CA ARG A 89 5.49 3.58 -20.21
C ARG A 89 6.65 4.59 -20.24
N VAL A 90 7.35 4.73 -19.12
CA VAL A 90 8.56 5.58 -19.02
C VAL A 90 9.69 4.79 -18.39
N MET A 91 10.92 5.01 -18.81
CA MET A 91 12.09 4.42 -18.15
C MET A 91 12.65 5.42 -17.14
N VAL A 92 12.77 5.01 -15.87
CA VAL A 92 13.36 5.79 -14.78
C VAL A 92 14.35 4.89 -14.05
N GLY A 93 15.63 5.26 -14.02
CA GLY A 93 16.65 4.50 -13.30
C GLY A 93 16.79 3.02 -13.72
N GLY A 94 16.51 2.69 -14.98
CA GLY A 94 16.56 1.31 -15.50
C GLY A 94 15.28 0.48 -15.26
N SER A 95 14.29 1.04 -14.56
CA SER A 95 12.97 0.44 -14.36
C SER A 95 11.91 1.11 -15.23
N GLN A 96 10.93 0.33 -15.66
CA GLN A 96 9.76 0.85 -16.36
C GLN A 96 8.77 1.38 -15.31
N LEU A 97 8.27 2.59 -15.48
CA LEU A 97 7.21 3.18 -14.67
C LEU A 97 5.93 3.33 -15.49
N GLY A 98 4.84 2.78 -14.95
CA GLY A 98 3.49 2.90 -15.49
C GLY A 98 2.65 3.94 -14.77
N ALA A 99 1.44 4.18 -15.27
CA ALA A 99 0.41 4.92 -14.55
C ALA A 99 -0.36 4.01 -13.57
N ALA A 100 -0.97 4.59 -12.55
CA ALA A 100 -2.07 3.95 -11.82
C ALA A 100 -3.37 4.02 -12.64
N GLY A 101 -4.33 3.14 -12.37
CA GLY A 101 -5.70 3.26 -12.92
C GLY A 101 -6.46 4.41 -12.28
N ILE A 102 -6.33 4.53 -10.96
CA ILE A 102 -6.77 5.68 -10.17
C ILE A 102 -5.59 6.08 -9.27
N ALA A 103 -5.22 7.36 -9.33
CA ALA A 103 -4.27 7.95 -8.41
C ALA A 103 -4.98 8.95 -7.48
N ILE A 104 -4.75 8.84 -6.19
CA ILE A 104 -5.26 9.75 -5.16
C ILE A 104 -4.05 10.31 -4.42
N MET A 105 -3.87 11.62 -4.46
CA MET A 105 -2.66 12.30 -4.02
C MET A 105 -2.95 13.42 -3.01
N GLY A 106 -1.96 13.78 -2.19
CA GLY A 106 -2.05 14.94 -1.30
C GLY A 106 -3.19 14.85 -0.29
N GLY A 107 -3.78 15.96 0.12
CA GLY A 107 -4.85 15.98 1.11
C GLY A 107 -6.22 15.51 0.62
N ALA A 108 -6.33 14.80 -0.52
CA ALA A 108 -7.62 14.41 -1.09
C ALA A 108 -8.45 13.54 -0.12
N ASN A 109 -9.71 13.88 0.10
CA ASN A 109 -10.48 13.29 1.20
C ASN A 109 -11.99 13.12 0.93
N HIS A 110 -12.69 12.42 1.83
CA HIS A 110 -14.14 12.19 1.80
C HIS A 110 -14.65 11.71 0.43
N GLY A 111 -13.89 10.84 -0.22
CA GLY A 111 -14.16 10.38 -1.58
C GLY A 111 -14.68 8.96 -1.65
N SER A 112 -15.29 8.61 -2.79
CA SER A 112 -15.76 7.24 -3.03
C SER A 112 -15.38 6.71 -4.41
N ILE A 113 -14.99 5.43 -4.44
CA ILE A 113 -14.85 4.61 -5.65
C ILE A 113 -15.86 3.47 -5.52
N ASP A 114 -16.77 3.33 -6.47
CA ASP A 114 -17.77 2.26 -6.46
C ASP A 114 -17.97 1.67 -7.86
N THR A 115 -17.97 0.34 -7.95
CA THR A 115 -18.25 -0.41 -9.18
C THR A 115 -17.29 0.03 -10.30
N VAL A 116 -15.99 -0.14 -10.09
CA VAL A 116 -14.95 0.25 -11.05
C VAL A 116 -14.18 -0.96 -11.54
N THR A 117 -13.86 -0.98 -12.82
CA THR A 117 -12.97 -1.96 -13.45
C THR A 117 -11.70 -1.27 -13.95
N ILE A 118 -10.53 -1.75 -13.51
CA ILE A 118 -9.24 -1.42 -14.13
C ILE A 118 -8.92 -2.53 -15.12
N GLU A 119 -8.72 -2.18 -16.40
CA GLU A 119 -8.46 -3.17 -17.46
C GLU A 119 -7.09 -3.87 -17.28
N ASP A 120 -6.94 -5.03 -17.93
CA ASP A 120 -5.65 -5.72 -18.08
C ASP A 120 -4.61 -4.75 -18.67
N SER A 121 -3.37 -4.82 -18.15
CA SER A 121 -2.27 -3.97 -18.63
C SER A 121 -0.91 -4.57 -18.30
N ASP A 122 -0.03 -4.65 -19.29
CA ASP A 122 1.38 -5.00 -19.13
C ASP A 122 2.25 -3.78 -18.74
N ARG A 123 1.64 -2.61 -18.56
CA ARG A 123 2.35 -1.35 -18.34
C ARG A 123 2.01 -0.66 -17.04
N MET A 124 0.76 -0.72 -16.58
CA MET A 124 0.30 0.03 -15.41
C MET A 124 1.02 -0.37 -14.13
N ALA A 125 1.33 0.64 -13.31
CA ALA A 125 2.00 0.49 -12.02
C ALA A 125 1.04 0.05 -10.91
N GLY A 126 -0.27 0.28 -11.06
CA GLY A 126 -1.24 -0.32 -10.16
C GLY A 126 -2.69 -0.01 -10.49
N GLY A 127 -3.61 -0.66 -9.79
CA GLY A 127 -5.04 -0.41 -9.92
C GLY A 127 -5.42 0.91 -9.24
N VAL A 128 -5.32 0.95 -7.91
CA VAL A 128 -5.52 2.15 -7.11
C VAL A 128 -4.26 2.45 -6.30
N MET A 129 -3.73 3.66 -6.47
CA MET A 129 -2.57 4.14 -5.72
C MET A 129 -2.96 5.41 -4.96
N ILE A 130 -2.97 5.32 -3.64
CA ILE A 130 -3.15 6.43 -2.71
C ILE A 130 -1.77 6.81 -2.20
N ASP A 131 -1.37 8.05 -2.37
CA ASP A 131 -0.08 8.56 -1.93
C ASP A 131 -0.25 9.92 -1.24
N TRP A 132 0.61 10.18 -0.28
CA TRP A 132 0.70 11.49 0.37
C TRP A 132 1.17 12.56 -0.64
N GLY A 133 1.14 13.81 -0.21
CA GLY A 133 1.61 14.97 -0.98
C GLY A 133 2.26 15.98 -0.06
N PHE A 134 2.66 17.12 -0.61
CA PHE A 134 3.27 18.18 0.18
C PHE A 134 2.94 19.56 -0.36
N ILE A 135 3.02 20.55 0.53
CA ILE A 135 2.93 21.98 0.25
C ILE A 135 4.28 22.60 0.60
N GLY A 136 4.79 23.46 -0.27
CA GLY A 136 6.04 24.18 -0.04
C GLY A 136 7.30 23.33 -0.28
N PRO A 137 8.47 23.79 0.20
CA PRO A 137 9.77 23.22 -0.14
C PRO A 137 10.11 21.93 0.65
N ILE A 138 9.13 21.04 0.81
CA ILE A 138 9.29 19.71 1.39
C ILE A 138 9.93 18.77 0.37
N SER A 139 10.88 17.95 0.81
CA SER A 139 11.56 16.96 0.00
C SER A 139 11.95 15.75 0.84
N SER A 140 11.67 14.54 0.36
CA SER A 140 12.15 13.32 1.02
C SER A 140 13.67 13.20 0.98
N GLY A 141 14.34 13.79 -0.02
CA GLY A 141 15.81 13.80 -0.14
C GLY A 141 16.52 14.76 0.82
N ASP A 142 15.82 15.76 1.37
CA ASP A 142 16.39 16.79 2.24
C ASP A 142 15.47 17.05 3.45
N VAL A 143 15.59 16.17 4.43
CA VAL A 143 14.81 16.19 5.68
C VAL A 143 15.14 17.43 6.52
N ALA A 144 16.40 17.88 6.55
CA ALA A 144 16.80 19.04 7.34
C ALA A 144 16.14 20.33 6.83
N ARG A 145 16.17 20.57 5.51
CA ARG A 145 15.46 21.69 4.88
C ARG A 145 13.95 21.58 5.07
N SER A 146 13.39 20.39 4.90
CA SER A 146 11.95 20.15 5.12
C SER A 146 11.53 20.48 6.55
N ALA A 147 12.35 20.13 7.55
CA ALA A 147 12.09 20.44 8.94
C ALA A 147 12.14 21.95 9.23
N GLN A 148 13.06 22.69 8.61
CA GLN A 148 13.08 24.15 8.70
C GLN A 148 11.84 24.77 8.05
N ALA A 149 11.45 24.31 6.87
CA ALA A 149 10.25 24.76 6.18
C ALA A 149 8.97 24.48 7.00
N TYR A 150 8.89 23.32 7.63
CA TYR A 150 7.79 22.95 8.51
C TYR A 150 7.70 23.85 9.75
N ARG A 151 8.82 24.01 10.48
CA ARG A 151 8.85 24.85 11.69
C ARG A 151 8.55 26.33 11.42
N SER A 152 8.86 26.81 10.22
CA SER A 152 8.57 28.19 9.80
C SER A 152 7.19 28.36 9.15
N GLY A 153 6.38 27.31 9.04
CA GLY A 153 5.06 27.35 8.41
C GLY A 153 5.09 27.52 6.88
N LEU A 154 6.26 27.34 6.26
CA LEU A 154 6.45 27.47 4.81
C LEU A 154 6.10 26.20 4.03
N GLY A 155 6.05 25.03 4.69
CA GLY A 155 5.63 23.78 4.06
C GLY A 155 5.22 22.69 5.03
N TRP A 156 4.49 21.69 4.55
CA TRP A 156 4.02 20.52 5.32
C TRP A 156 3.64 19.37 4.37
N THR A 157 3.54 18.15 4.90
CA THR A 157 2.95 17.01 4.18
C THR A 157 1.44 17.03 4.30
N ALA A 158 0.75 16.53 3.27
CA ALA A 158 -0.70 16.38 3.21
C ALA A 158 -1.05 14.93 2.88
N HIS A 159 -2.10 14.40 3.50
CA HIS A 159 -2.36 12.96 3.57
C HIS A 159 -3.79 12.66 3.11
N PRO A 160 -4.00 11.69 2.19
CA PRO A 160 -5.35 11.31 1.80
C PRO A 160 -6.08 10.66 2.96
N HIS A 161 -7.37 10.94 3.11
CA HIS A 161 -8.13 10.35 4.22
C HIS A 161 -9.63 10.26 4.00
N SER A 162 -10.29 9.41 4.79
CA SER A 162 -11.76 9.26 4.78
C SER A 162 -12.27 8.86 3.40
N ILE A 163 -11.66 7.82 2.81
CA ILE A 163 -11.96 7.37 1.44
C ILE A 163 -12.56 5.97 1.50
N THR A 164 -13.63 5.76 0.74
CA THR A 164 -14.30 4.47 0.59
C THR A 164 -14.05 3.90 -0.81
N ILE A 165 -13.63 2.64 -0.89
CA ILE A 165 -13.40 1.89 -2.12
C ILE A 165 -14.22 0.61 -2.06
N GLU A 166 -15.19 0.47 -2.96
CA GLU A 166 -16.12 -0.66 -3.00
C GLU A 166 -16.28 -1.22 -4.41
N ASN A 167 -16.52 -2.53 -4.49
CA ASN A 167 -16.87 -3.22 -5.73
C ASN A 167 -15.85 -2.96 -6.87
N LEU A 168 -14.56 -3.08 -6.55
CA LEU A 168 -13.46 -2.81 -7.47
C LEU A 168 -12.97 -4.11 -8.11
N THR A 169 -12.90 -4.16 -9.44
CA THR A 169 -12.19 -5.20 -10.17
C THR A 169 -10.91 -4.65 -10.77
N ILE A 170 -9.78 -5.31 -10.52
CA ILE A 170 -8.48 -5.01 -11.12
C ILE A 170 -8.11 -6.19 -12.01
N GLY A 171 -7.90 -5.91 -13.30
CA GLY A 171 -7.43 -6.87 -14.29
C GLY A 171 -6.00 -7.35 -14.05
N ARG A 172 -5.44 -8.00 -15.06
CA ARG A 172 -4.08 -8.55 -15.02
C ARG A 172 -3.07 -7.42 -15.25
N LEU A 173 -2.51 -6.93 -14.15
CA LEU A 173 -1.43 -5.94 -14.18
C LEU A 173 -0.09 -6.67 -14.20
N THR A 174 0.52 -6.82 -15.37
CA THR A 174 1.68 -7.71 -15.58
C THR A 174 3.00 -6.97 -15.81
N LYS A 175 3.06 -5.66 -15.53
CA LYS A 175 4.30 -4.89 -15.50
C LYS A 175 5.38 -5.66 -14.73
N PRO A 176 6.56 -5.96 -15.32
CA PRO A 176 7.59 -6.75 -14.63
C PRO A 176 8.04 -6.09 -13.33
N SER A 177 8.11 -6.84 -12.23
CA SER A 177 8.74 -6.39 -10.99
C SER A 177 10.27 -6.46 -11.12
N ARG A 178 10.94 -5.32 -10.87
CA ARG A 178 12.39 -5.20 -10.72
C ARG A 178 12.69 -4.39 -9.46
N HIS A 179 13.51 -4.92 -8.56
CA HIS A 179 13.90 -4.23 -7.31
C HIS A 179 12.72 -3.72 -6.46
N GLY A 180 11.61 -4.45 -6.42
CA GLY A 180 10.41 -4.05 -5.69
C GLY A 180 9.51 -3.05 -6.44
N ASP A 181 9.78 -2.79 -7.71
CA ASP A 181 9.00 -1.92 -8.59
C ASP A 181 8.25 -2.73 -9.65
N GLY A 182 7.13 -3.35 -9.25
CA GLY A 182 6.19 -4.04 -10.14
C GLY A 182 4.84 -3.35 -10.24
N SER A 183 3.78 -4.14 -10.37
CA SER A 183 2.39 -3.67 -10.33
C SER A 183 1.75 -3.94 -8.96
N PHE A 184 0.90 -3.00 -8.53
CA PHE A 184 0.14 -3.08 -7.29
C PHE A 184 -1.36 -3.22 -7.54
N GLY A 185 -2.08 -3.92 -6.67
CA GLY A 185 -3.54 -3.89 -6.69
C GLY A 185 -4.03 -2.60 -6.06
N LEU A 186 -3.91 -2.57 -4.73
CA LEU A 186 -4.17 -1.42 -3.87
C LEU A 186 -2.87 -1.03 -3.16
N ARG A 187 -2.35 0.17 -3.43
CA ARG A 187 -1.24 0.77 -2.67
C ARG A 187 -1.76 1.95 -1.86
N ILE A 188 -1.57 1.92 -0.56
CA ILE A 188 -1.96 2.98 0.38
C ILE A 188 -0.69 3.47 1.07
N SER A 189 -0.29 4.70 0.77
CA SER A 189 0.95 5.32 1.23
C SER A 189 0.65 6.62 1.94
N GLY A 190 0.96 6.71 3.24
CA GLY A 190 0.78 7.93 4.03
C GLY A 190 -0.66 8.42 4.07
N ALA A 191 -1.61 7.54 4.34
CA ALA A 191 -3.05 7.85 4.42
C ALA A 191 -3.68 7.30 5.70
N HIS A 192 -4.89 7.74 6.04
CA HIS A 192 -5.66 7.27 7.21
C HIS A 192 -7.16 7.24 6.92
N ASP A 193 -7.94 6.56 7.75
CA ASP A 193 -9.41 6.45 7.61
C ASP A 193 -9.84 5.92 6.22
N ILE A 194 -9.16 4.89 5.71
CA ILE A 194 -9.45 4.28 4.39
C ILE A 194 -10.26 3.00 4.59
N LEU A 195 -11.44 2.92 3.96
CA LEU A 195 -12.24 1.71 3.89
C LEU A 195 -12.17 1.13 2.47
N ALA A 196 -11.67 -0.10 2.34
CA ALA A 196 -11.59 -0.80 1.07
C ALA A 196 -12.27 -2.18 1.19
N ARG A 197 -13.30 -2.47 0.39
CA ARG A 197 -13.99 -3.76 0.44
C ARG A 197 -14.53 -4.29 -0.88
N HIS A 198 -14.74 -5.60 -0.95
CA HIS A 198 -15.26 -6.29 -2.13
C HIS A 198 -14.39 -6.03 -3.36
N ILE A 199 -13.10 -6.38 -3.25
CA ILE A 199 -12.11 -6.13 -4.29
C ILE A 199 -11.71 -7.47 -4.92
N ARG A 200 -11.72 -7.52 -6.25
CA ARG A 200 -11.22 -8.65 -7.02
C ARG A 200 -9.98 -8.24 -7.80
N ILE A 201 -8.89 -8.99 -7.65
CA ILE A 201 -7.63 -8.73 -8.34
C ILE A 201 -7.27 -9.97 -9.13
N GLU A 202 -7.21 -9.85 -10.46
CA GLU A 202 -6.84 -10.94 -11.35
C GLU A 202 -5.37 -11.31 -11.20
N ARG A 203 -4.48 -10.32 -11.39
CA ARG A 203 -3.04 -10.55 -11.29
C ARG A 203 -2.26 -9.27 -11.03
N VAL A 204 -1.23 -9.37 -10.19
CA VAL A 204 -0.21 -8.35 -9.97
C VAL A 204 1.18 -8.97 -9.87
N THR A 205 2.24 -8.18 -9.98
CA THR A 205 3.64 -8.66 -9.94
C THR A 205 4.40 -8.25 -8.68
N GLU A 206 3.95 -7.24 -7.93
CA GLU A 206 4.63 -6.78 -6.71
C GLU A 206 3.83 -7.02 -5.44
N SER A 207 2.67 -6.39 -5.27
CA SER A 207 1.83 -6.61 -4.09
C SER A 207 0.36 -6.36 -4.40
N ALA A 208 -0.51 -7.29 -4.00
CA ALA A 208 -1.94 -7.08 -4.21
C ALA A 208 -2.48 -5.99 -3.27
N ILE A 209 -2.04 -6.01 -2.01
CA ILE A 209 -2.26 -4.94 -1.03
C ILE A 209 -0.90 -4.50 -0.50
N PHE A 210 -0.59 -3.21 -0.62
CA PHE A 210 0.59 -2.61 -0.01
C PHE A 210 0.19 -1.41 0.85
N TYR A 211 0.33 -1.54 2.16
CA TYR A 211 0.14 -0.45 3.11
C TYR A 211 1.50 0.07 3.57
N THR A 212 1.74 1.38 3.45
CA THR A 212 3.00 1.98 3.85
C THR A 212 2.86 3.39 4.42
N ALA A 213 3.86 3.82 5.20
CA ALA A 213 3.94 5.20 5.64
C ALA A 213 4.40 6.18 4.56
N GLY A 214 5.06 5.68 3.52
CA GLY A 214 5.76 6.53 2.54
C GLY A 214 7.02 7.16 3.13
N ASP A 215 7.79 7.86 2.28
CA ASP A 215 9.15 8.29 2.59
C ASP A 215 9.30 9.08 3.91
N LEU A 216 8.39 10.04 4.11
CA LEU A 216 8.44 10.98 5.24
C LEU A 216 7.48 10.61 6.37
N GLY A 217 6.63 9.59 6.18
CA GLY A 217 5.50 9.31 7.08
C GLY A 217 4.71 10.58 7.37
N TYR A 218 4.41 10.80 8.65
CA TYR A 218 3.66 11.97 9.15
C TYR A 218 4.56 13.02 9.84
N GLU A 219 5.89 12.93 9.70
CA GLU A 219 6.85 13.78 10.41
C GLU A 219 6.56 15.27 10.21
N PHE A 220 6.21 15.68 8.99
CA PHE A 220 5.89 17.08 8.65
C PHE A 220 4.38 17.32 8.42
N ALA A 221 3.53 16.43 8.94
CA ALA A 221 2.09 16.61 8.88
C ALA A 221 1.62 17.72 9.84
N ARG A 222 0.50 18.36 9.52
CA ARG A 222 -0.16 19.29 10.44
C ARG A 222 -0.77 18.52 11.63
N GLY A 223 -1.02 19.23 12.74
CA GLY A 223 -1.42 18.62 14.01
C GLY A 223 -2.60 17.65 13.92
N ASN A 224 -3.64 18.01 13.16
CA ASN A 224 -4.81 17.15 12.98
C ASN A 224 -4.47 15.82 12.29
N ASP A 225 -3.78 15.87 11.15
CA ASP A 225 -3.41 14.66 10.40
C ASP A 225 -2.37 13.82 11.14
N ARG A 226 -1.40 14.49 11.78
CA ARG A 226 -0.38 13.84 12.62
C ARG A 226 -1.00 12.97 13.72
N SER A 227 -2.06 13.45 14.37
CA SER A 227 -2.75 12.69 15.43
C SER A 227 -3.46 11.42 14.92
N ARG A 228 -3.71 11.36 13.60
CA ARG A 228 -4.37 10.25 12.91
C ARG A 228 -3.42 9.38 12.09
N ALA A 229 -2.10 9.61 12.21
CA ALA A 229 -1.08 8.87 11.49
C ALA A 229 -1.34 7.36 11.58
N HIS A 230 -1.54 6.73 10.42
CA HIS A 230 -1.77 5.30 10.27
C HIS A 230 -2.99 4.70 10.98
N ARG A 231 -4.05 5.49 11.18
CA ARG A 231 -5.26 5.03 11.87
C ARG A 231 -6.46 4.79 10.97
N GLY A 232 -7.43 4.02 11.45
CA GLY A 232 -8.75 3.86 10.84
C GLY A 232 -8.75 3.18 9.46
N THR A 233 -7.69 2.46 9.09
CA THR A 233 -7.65 1.77 7.79
C THR A 233 -8.20 0.36 7.90
N VAL A 234 -9.23 0.06 7.10
CA VAL A 234 -9.90 -1.24 7.05
C VAL A 234 -9.93 -1.75 5.61
N ILE A 235 -9.34 -2.91 5.38
CA ILE A 235 -9.32 -3.59 4.08
C ILE A 235 -9.97 -4.96 4.26
N GLN A 236 -11.08 -5.25 3.55
CA GLN A 236 -11.81 -6.50 3.77
C GLN A 236 -12.39 -7.12 2.50
N HIS A 237 -12.57 -8.45 2.50
CA HIS A 237 -13.18 -9.16 1.37
C HIS A 237 -12.44 -8.90 0.06
N VAL A 238 -11.15 -9.24 0.04
CA VAL A 238 -10.28 -9.10 -1.14
C VAL A 238 -9.92 -10.49 -1.68
N HIS A 239 -10.30 -10.76 -2.92
CA HIS A 239 -9.93 -11.99 -3.60
C HIS A 239 -8.90 -11.71 -4.68
N VAL A 240 -7.75 -12.38 -4.58
CA VAL A 240 -6.63 -12.22 -5.51
C VAL A 240 -6.36 -13.56 -6.19
N GLN A 241 -6.63 -13.64 -7.48
CA GLN A 241 -6.41 -14.88 -8.21
C GLN A 241 -4.92 -15.23 -8.27
N ALA A 242 -4.05 -14.25 -8.53
CA ALA A 242 -2.62 -14.49 -8.67
C ALA A 242 -1.72 -13.31 -8.25
N VAL A 243 -0.62 -13.63 -7.58
CA VAL A 243 0.55 -12.75 -7.43
C VAL A 243 1.76 -13.40 -8.10
N ASP A 244 2.50 -12.63 -8.89
CA ASP A 244 3.61 -13.13 -9.69
C ASP A 244 4.97 -12.62 -9.20
N GLY A 245 5.51 -13.29 -8.19
CA GLY A 245 6.86 -13.04 -7.67
C GLY A 245 6.95 -11.97 -6.59
N GLY A 246 5.81 -11.49 -6.08
CA GLY A 246 5.71 -10.53 -4.98
C GLY A 246 4.89 -11.06 -3.80
N HIS A 247 4.12 -10.19 -3.15
CA HIS A 247 3.35 -10.48 -1.94
C HIS A 247 1.83 -10.41 -2.16
N LEU A 248 1.04 -11.19 -1.40
CA LEU A 248 -0.40 -10.94 -1.33
C LEU A 248 -0.65 -9.65 -0.55
N ILE A 249 -0.08 -9.58 0.66
CA ILE A 249 -0.17 -8.42 1.55
C ILE A 249 1.25 -8.04 1.96
N ARG A 250 1.58 -6.77 1.80
CA ARG A 250 2.76 -6.16 2.43
C ARG A 250 2.33 -4.98 3.28
N THR A 251 2.87 -4.89 4.48
CA THR A 251 2.67 -3.75 5.38
C THR A 251 4.03 -3.25 5.87
N ASN A 252 4.22 -1.93 5.84
CA ASN A 252 5.44 -1.26 6.27
C ASN A 252 5.17 0.19 6.71
N SER A 253 4.99 0.42 8.01
CA SER A 253 4.74 1.77 8.56
C SER A 253 6.01 2.59 8.85
N HIS A 254 7.15 2.22 8.26
CA HIS A 254 8.41 2.94 8.40
C HIS A 254 8.49 4.18 7.49
N ALA A 255 8.75 5.34 8.10
CA ALA A 255 9.21 6.54 7.42
C ALA A 255 10.73 6.45 7.18
N ASP A 256 11.13 5.74 6.13
CA ASP A 256 12.52 5.34 5.88
C ASP A 256 13.47 6.54 5.69
N ASN A 257 13.04 7.61 5.04
CA ASN A 257 13.86 8.82 4.89
C ASN A 257 14.06 9.54 6.24
N ILE A 258 13.06 9.55 7.11
CA ILE A 258 13.19 10.11 8.47
C ILE A 258 14.16 9.26 9.29
N SER A 259 14.06 7.94 9.21
CA SER A 259 14.98 7.03 9.89
C SER A 259 16.43 7.22 9.44
N ARG A 260 16.67 7.27 8.12
CA ARG A 260 18.02 7.55 7.57
C ARG A 260 18.54 8.92 7.98
N ALA A 261 17.68 9.93 8.07
CA ALA A 261 18.07 11.25 8.55
C ALA A 261 18.41 11.22 10.05
N ALA A 262 17.68 10.43 10.84
CA ALA A 262 17.93 10.27 12.28
C ALA A 262 19.32 9.65 12.55
N GLU A 263 19.72 8.66 11.76
CA GLU A 263 21.08 8.09 11.78
C GLU A 263 22.17 9.14 11.48
N ARG A 264 21.81 10.23 10.80
CA ARG A 264 22.70 11.37 10.48
C ARG A 264 22.54 12.55 11.45
N GLY A 265 21.87 12.36 12.57
CA GLY A 265 21.75 13.36 13.64
C GLY A 265 20.50 14.24 13.60
N TYR A 266 19.60 14.05 12.62
CA TYR A 266 18.27 14.64 12.69
C TYR A 266 17.53 14.09 13.93
N ARG A 267 16.72 14.91 14.60
CA ARG A 267 15.87 14.46 15.70
C ARG A 267 14.42 14.47 15.23
N PRO A 268 13.86 13.29 14.89
CA PRO A 268 12.46 13.19 14.49
C PRO A 268 11.53 13.74 15.57
N THR A 269 10.47 14.42 15.13
CA THR A 269 9.37 14.85 16.00
C THR A 269 8.40 13.71 16.29
N LEU A 270 8.33 12.73 15.39
CA LEU A 270 7.59 11.48 15.53
C LEU A 270 8.54 10.29 15.48
N ALA A 271 8.17 9.20 16.15
CA ALA A 271 8.83 7.93 15.93
C ALA A 271 8.74 7.56 14.43
N PRO A 272 9.86 7.16 13.77
CA PRO A 272 9.83 6.77 12.36
C PRO A 272 8.96 5.54 12.08
N ILE A 273 8.62 4.78 13.11
CA ILE A 273 7.64 3.69 13.09
C ILE A 273 6.54 4.10 14.05
N ALA A 274 5.34 4.30 13.54
CA ALA A 274 4.20 4.79 14.31
C ALA A 274 3.26 3.64 14.70
N GLU A 275 2.44 3.88 15.72
CA GLU A 275 1.31 3.01 16.06
C GLU A 275 0.31 3.00 14.90
N THR A 276 -0.15 1.81 14.56
CA THR A 276 -1.04 1.53 13.43
C THR A 276 -2.35 0.95 13.93
N ASP A 277 -3.44 1.53 13.44
CA ASP A 277 -4.78 0.98 13.54
C ASP A 277 -5.23 0.56 12.14
N LEU A 278 -4.70 -0.61 11.75
CA LEU A 278 -4.90 -1.26 10.46
C LEU A 278 -5.60 -2.59 10.68
N THR A 279 -6.76 -2.79 10.05
CA THR A 279 -7.43 -4.08 9.98
C THR A 279 -7.46 -4.59 8.55
N ILE A 280 -6.92 -5.78 8.33
CA ILE A 280 -7.04 -6.50 7.05
C ILE A 280 -7.76 -7.81 7.30
N SER A 281 -8.89 -8.06 6.64
CA SER A 281 -9.66 -9.28 6.91
C SER A 281 -10.29 -9.94 5.68
N ASN A 282 -10.51 -11.26 5.73
CA ASN A 282 -11.16 -12.00 4.66
C ASN A 282 -10.43 -11.80 3.30
N VAL A 283 -9.11 -11.97 3.31
CA VAL A 283 -8.28 -11.83 2.11
C VAL A 283 -7.73 -13.19 1.72
N SER A 284 -7.87 -13.53 0.44
CA SER A 284 -7.34 -14.79 -0.09
C SER A 284 -6.54 -14.56 -1.35
N GLY A 285 -5.47 -15.31 -1.56
CA GLY A 285 -4.84 -15.37 -2.87
C GLY A 285 -3.71 -16.37 -3.02
N THR A 286 -3.26 -16.53 -4.26
CA THR A 286 -2.27 -17.53 -4.64
C THR A 286 -1.05 -16.90 -5.31
N SER A 287 0.10 -17.56 -5.21
CA SER A 287 1.30 -17.19 -5.95
C SER A 287 1.49 -18.11 -7.16
N LEU A 288 1.73 -17.51 -8.34
CA LEU A 288 2.00 -18.27 -9.58
C LEU A 288 3.43 -18.79 -9.63
N ARG A 289 4.37 -18.02 -9.09
CA ARG A 289 5.80 -18.27 -9.15
C ARG A 289 6.42 -17.88 -7.83
N PRO A 290 6.36 -18.76 -6.81
CA PRO A 290 7.07 -18.56 -5.57
C PRO A 290 8.56 -18.44 -5.85
N ARG A 291 9.09 -17.23 -5.67
CA ARG A 291 10.53 -16.92 -5.69
C ARG A 291 11.05 -17.01 -4.26
N PRO A 292 12.34 -17.31 -4.08
CA PRO A 292 12.96 -17.21 -2.75
C PRO A 292 12.62 -15.87 -2.11
N HIS A 293 12.28 -15.89 -0.82
CA HIS A 293 11.97 -14.71 -0.02
C HIS A 293 10.66 -13.98 -0.36
N THR A 294 9.81 -14.51 -1.25
CA THR A 294 8.45 -14.00 -1.39
C THR A 294 7.55 -14.57 -0.31
N SER A 295 6.69 -13.73 0.26
CA SER A 295 5.73 -14.18 1.26
C SER A 295 4.31 -13.87 0.84
N GLY A 296 3.36 -14.72 1.24
CA GLY A 296 1.94 -14.39 1.12
C GLY A 296 1.66 -13.11 1.89
N VAL A 297 1.96 -13.10 3.18
CA VAL A 297 1.90 -11.91 4.02
C VAL A 297 3.30 -11.52 4.47
N ARG A 298 3.67 -10.25 4.29
CA ARG A 298 4.87 -9.60 4.82
C ARG A 298 4.46 -8.47 5.77
N VAL A 299 4.90 -8.54 7.02
CA VAL A 299 4.75 -7.45 7.98
C VAL A 299 6.14 -7.02 8.40
N ASP A 300 6.49 -5.78 8.06
CA ASP A 300 7.72 -5.10 8.44
C ASP A 300 7.33 -3.81 9.18
N HIS A 301 8.14 -3.38 10.14
CA HIS A 301 8.08 -2.05 10.77
C HIS A 301 6.66 -1.58 11.09
N GLN A 302 5.91 -2.39 11.84
CA GLN A 302 4.52 -2.11 12.15
C GLN A 302 4.29 -2.26 13.66
N HIS A 303 3.69 -1.26 14.28
CA HIS A 303 3.24 -1.34 15.67
C HIS A 303 1.72 -1.43 15.70
N GLY A 304 1.16 -2.55 16.13
CA GLY A 304 -0.28 -2.80 16.11
C GLY A 304 -0.77 -3.45 14.81
N GLY A 305 -2.07 -3.30 14.57
CA GLY A 305 -2.80 -3.87 13.44
C GLY A 305 -3.23 -5.32 13.62
N THR A 306 -4.33 -5.67 12.94
CA THR A 306 -4.97 -6.99 12.98
C THR A 306 -5.13 -7.54 11.56
N LEU A 307 -4.66 -8.77 11.35
CA LEU A 307 -4.85 -9.52 10.12
C LEU A 307 -5.69 -10.75 10.43
N ARG A 308 -6.90 -10.82 9.90
CA ARG A 308 -7.92 -11.83 10.27
C ARG A 308 -8.41 -12.60 9.05
N ASP A 309 -8.59 -13.91 9.16
CA ASP A 309 -9.17 -14.73 8.07
C ASP A 309 -8.41 -14.54 6.74
N ILE A 310 -7.08 -14.61 6.82
CA ILE A 310 -6.19 -14.45 5.66
C ILE A 310 -5.76 -15.83 5.17
N SER A 311 -5.97 -16.12 3.88
CA SER A 311 -5.57 -17.39 3.25
C SER A 311 -4.58 -17.16 2.12
N VAL A 312 -3.37 -17.71 2.28
CA VAL A 312 -2.29 -17.60 1.28
C VAL A 312 -1.92 -18.99 0.75
N ALA A 313 -1.76 -19.12 -0.57
CA ALA A 313 -1.40 -20.40 -1.18
C ALA A 313 -0.21 -20.29 -2.15
N GLY A 314 0.71 -21.25 -2.11
CA GLY A 314 1.78 -21.39 -3.11
C GLY A 314 2.87 -20.31 -3.06
N PHE A 315 3.05 -19.65 -1.92
CA PHE A 315 4.16 -18.71 -1.67
C PHE A 315 5.40 -19.43 -1.13
N ASP A 316 6.57 -18.79 -1.17
CA ASP A 316 7.77 -19.37 -0.53
C ASP A 316 7.58 -19.43 0.99
N THR A 317 7.20 -18.30 1.60
CA THR A 317 6.74 -18.23 2.99
C THR A 317 5.26 -17.87 3.04
N GLY A 318 4.44 -18.52 3.87
CA GLY A 318 3.04 -18.13 4.05
C GLY A 318 2.92 -16.74 4.68
N PHE A 319 3.33 -16.62 5.94
CA PHE A 319 3.33 -15.40 6.73
C PHE A 319 4.74 -15.10 7.24
N TRP A 320 5.26 -13.91 6.97
CA TRP A 320 6.54 -13.44 7.46
C TRP A 320 6.36 -12.18 8.28
N ILE A 321 6.56 -12.30 9.59
CA ILE A 321 6.55 -11.20 10.56
C ILE A 321 7.99 -10.89 10.92
N ASP A 322 8.49 -9.76 10.42
CA ASP A 322 9.92 -9.51 10.34
C ASP A 322 10.35 -8.31 11.19
N GLU A 323 11.15 -7.43 10.61
CA GLU A 323 11.90 -6.39 11.29
C GLU A 323 11.00 -5.40 12.05
N GLN A 324 11.31 -5.13 13.32
CA GLN A 324 10.66 -4.10 14.15
C GLN A 324 9.12 -4.14 14.16
N VAL A 325 8.53 -5.32 14.09
CA VAL A 325 7.07 -5.48 14.29
C VAL A 325 6.77 -5.56 15.79
N ASN A 326 5.74 -4.87 16.26
CA ASN A 326 5.29 -4.90 17.65
C ASN A 326 3.76 -5.01 17.72
N ALA A 327 3.22 -5.78 18.66
CA ALA A 327 1.79 -5.80 18.98
C ALA A 327 0.83 -6.14 17.80
N THR A 328 1.33 -6.81 16.76
CA THR A 328 0.49 -7.27 15.63
C THR A 328 -0.24 -8.56 15.96
N VAL A 329 -1.50 -8.64 15.56
CA VAL A 329 -2.37 -9.78 15.78
C VAL A 329 -2.71 -10.48 14.46
N LEU A 330 -2.49 -11.80 14.40
CA LEU A 330 -2.97 -12.68 13.34
C LEU A 330 -4.10 -13.58 13.89
N GLU A 331 -5.27 -13.55 13.29
CA GLU A 331 -6.42 -14.38 13.69
C GLU A 331 -6.87 -15.28 12.55
N ARG A 332 -6.93 -16.59 12.80
CA ARG A 332 -7.23 -17.63 11.81
C ARG A 332 -6.40 -17.47 10.51
N PRO A 333 -5.08 -17.22 10.57
CA PRO A 333 -4.27 -17.18 9.37
C PRO A 333 -4.12 -18.58 8.79
N ARG A 334 -4.26 -18.73 7.47
CA ARG A 334 -4.18 -20.00 6.75
C ARG A 334 -3.07 -19.97 5.70
N ALA A 335 -2.07 -20.82 5.87
CA ALA A 335 -0.98 -21.01 4.91
C ALA A 335 -1.13 -22.36 4.21
N ILE A 336 -1.22 -22.36 2.88
CA ILE A 336 -1.46 -23.55 2.06
C ILE A 336 -0.27 -23.76 1.12
N ALA A 337 0.36 -24.93 1.19
CA ALA A 337 1.44 -25.33 0.30
C ALA A 337 2.59 -24.30 0.20
N SER A 338 2.98 -23.71 1.34
CA SER A 338 4.17 -22.84 1.41
C SER A 338 5.44 -23.67 1.21
N LYS A 339 6.44 -23.16 0.46
CA LYS A 339 7.65 -23.95 0.15
C LYS A 339 8.61 -24.08 1.33
N SER A 340 9.02 -22.95 1.90
CA SER A 340 10.04 -22.86 2.94
C SER A 340 9.44 -22.95 4.35
N ALA A 341 8.43 -22.12 4.64
CA ALA A 341 7.77 -22.08 5.94
C ALA A 341 6.32 -21.59 5.81
N ALA A 342 5.40 -22.13 6.61
CA ALA A 342 4.05 -21.56 6.70
C ALA A 342 4.07 -20.22 7.44
N PHE A 343 4.81 -20.14 8.54
CA PHE A 343 4.98 -18.92 9.32
C PHE A 343 6.43 -18.76 9.72
N MET A 344 6.95 -17.55 9.57
CA MET A 344 8.28 -17.15 10.03
C MET A 344 8.17 -15.85 10.83
N ILE A 345 8.63 -15.91 12.08
CA ILE A 345 8.66 -14.77 12.99
C ILE A 345 10.09 -14.62 13.50
N GLY A 346 10.71 -13.49 13.19
CA GLY A 346 12.06 -13.19 13.66
C GLY A 346 12.84 -12.31 12.71
N HIS A 347 13.78 -11.55 13.28
CA HIS A 347 14.76 -10.76 12.53
C HIS A 347 16.11 -10.76 13.26
N PRO A 348 17.25 -10.88 12.57
CA PRO A 348 18.58 -11.03 13.19
C PRO A 348 19.02 -9.91 14.12
N HIS A 349 18.66 -8.66 13.81
CA HIS A 349 19.21 -7.47 14.49
C HIS A 349 18.15 -6.60 15.16
N ARG A 350 16.91 -6.72 14.71
CA ARG A 350 15.81 -5.83 15.06
C ARG A 350 14.53 -6.66 15.21
N PRO A 351 14.48 -7.50 16.25
CA PRO A 351 13.54 -8.59 16.37
C PRO A 351 12.09 -8.10 16.54
N PRO A 352 11.09 -8.83 16.01
CA PRO A 352 9.69 -8.55 16.31
C PRO A 352 9.35 -8.87 17.77
N SER A 353 8.31 -8.23 18.28
CA SER A 353 7.86 -8.38 19.66
C SER A 353 6.34 -8.37 19.83
N ASN A 354 5.84 -8.98 20.90
CA ASN A 354 4.41 -8.98 21.28
C ASN A 354 3.47 -9.43 20.15
N ILE A 355 3.87 -10.45 19.38
CA ILE A 355 3.07 -10.97 18.26
C ILE A 355 2.06 -11.98 18.80
N SER A 356 0.79 -11.82 18.44
CA SER A 356 -0.26 -12.79 18.80
C SER A 356 -0.75 -13.52 17.55
N ILE A 357 -0.75 -14.85 17.59
CA ILE A 357 -1.28 -15.70 16.52
C ILE A 357 -2.34 -16.63 17.11
N ALA A 358 -3.59 -16.44 16.70
CA ALA A 358 -4.71 -17.26 17.12
C ALA A 358 -5.17 -18.17 15.97
N GLN A 359 -5.31 -19.45 16.27
CA GLN A 359 -5.82 -20.50 15.38
C GLN A 359 -5.08 -20.57 14.02
N PRO A 360 -3.74 -20.63 13.98
CA PRO A 360 -3.02 -20.78 12.72
C PRO A 360 -3.33 -22.12 12.05
N ILE A 361 -3.67 -22.07 10.76
CA ILE A 361 -3.97 -23.23 9.93
C ILE A 361 -2.86 -23.41 8.90
N VAL A 362 -2.33 -24.62 8.82
CA VAL A 362 -1.34 -25.03 7.82
C VAL A 362 -1.83 -26.26 7.07
N GLU A 363 -1.74 -26.21 5.74
CA GLU A 363 -2.19 -27.27 4.84
C GLU A 363 -1.18 -27.50 3.71
N GLY A 364 -1.11 -28.73 3.20
CA GLY A 364 -0.24 -29.11 2.07
C GLY A 364 1.05 -29.84 2.48
N ALA A 365 1.64 -30.53 1.51
CA ALA A 365 2.78 -31.44 1.70
C ALA A 365 4.13 -30.72 1.53
N GLY A 366 4.99 -30.82 2.55
CA GLY A 366 6.37 -30.35 2.58
C GLY A 366 6.89 -30.32 4.02
N ILE A 367 8.05 -30.92 4.29
CA ILE A 367 8.60 -31.02 5.67
C ILE A 367 8.92 -29.62 6.26
N GLY A 368 9.24 -28.63 5.41
CA GLY A 368 9.36 -27.21 5.80
C GLY A 368 8.02 -26.47 5.85
N ALA A 369 7.06 -26.87 5.00
CA ALA A 369 5.76 -26.22 4.81
C ALA A 369 4.87 -26.23 6.05
N GLN A 370 5.04 -27.18 6.97
CA GLN A 370 4.18 -27.35 8.15
C GLN A 370 4.57 -26.51 9.37
N ARG A 371 5.65 -25.74 9.28
CA ARG A 371 6.31 -25.13 10.42
C ARG A 371 5.82 -23.71 10.69
N LEU A 372 5.61 -23.42 11.97
CA LEU A 372 5.59 -22.08 12.55
C LEU A 372 6.93 -21.88 13.25
N ALA A 373 7.84 -21.18 12.58
CA ALA A 373 9.19 -20.91 13.08
C ALA A 373 9.22 -19.59 13.83
N VAL A 374 9.54 -19.65 15.13
CA VAL A 374 9.75 -18.49 16.00
C VAL A 374 11.22 -18.42 16.37
N SER A 375 11.90 -17.38 15.91
CA SER A 375 13.31 -17.12 16.20
C SER A 375 13.50 -15.66 16.54
N ARG A 376 14.54 -15.31 17.31
CA ARG A 376 14.98 -13.93 17.58
C ARG A 376 13.81 -12.95 17.67
N SER A 377 12.95 -13.17 18.66
CA SER A 377 11.70 -12.45 18.88
C SER A 377 11.35 -12.47 20.36
N THR A 378 10.50 -11.56 20.80
CA THR A 378 10.12 -11.45 22.23
C THR A 378 8.61 -11.45 22.40
N GLY A 379 8.07 -12.28 23.31
CA GLY A 379 6.65 -12.22 23.68
C GLY A 379 5.70 -12.70 22.58
N VAL A 380 6.09 -13.69 21.78
CA VAL A 380 5.21 -14.31 20.78
C VAL A 380 4.22 -15.24 21.48
N VAL A 381 2.92 -15.08 21.21
CA VAL A 381 1.86 -15.93 21.76
C VAL A 381 1.16 -16.66 20.63
N VAL A 382 1.15 -18.00 20.68
CA VAL A 382 0.42 -18.84 19.74
C VAL A 382 -0.71 -19.57 20.48
N ARG A 383 -1.95 -19.46 19.98
CA ARG A 383 -3.14 -20.05 20.60
C ARG A 383 -3.87 -20.98 19.63
N GLY A 384 -4.03 -22.27 19.98
CA GLY A 384 -4.72 -23.25 19.15
C GLY A 384 -4.10 -23.46 17.75
N GLY A 385 -4.89 -23.95 16.80
CA GLY A 385 -4.47 -24.22 15.42
C GLY A 385 -3.81 -25.59 15.22
N ASN A 386 -3.31 -25.85 14.01
CA ASN A 386 -2.68 -27.13 13.65
C ASN A 386 -1.21 -26.99 13.20
N ALA A 387 -0.63 -25.78 13.28
CA ALA A 387 0.75 -25.53 12.87
C ALA A 387 1.76 -26.23 13.79
N ARG A 388 2.78 -26.89 13.23
CA ARG A 388 3.87 -27.47 14.02
C ARG A 388 4.82 -26.36 14.46
N LEU A 389 4.96 -26.17 15.77
CA LEU A 389 5.77 -25.09 16.31
C LEU A 389 7.26 -25.47 16.41
N GLU A 390 8.13 -24.57 15.96
CA GLU A 390 9.58 -24.62 16.14
C GLU A 390 10.06 -23.31 16.78
N ILE A 391 10.53 -23.38 18.03
CA ILE A 391 11.04 -22.21 18.78
C ILE A 391 12.55 -22.33 18.87
N SER A 392 13.29 -21.33 18.40
CA SER A 392 14.75 -21.29 18.60
C SER A 392 15.13 -20.81 20.00
N GLU A 393 16.32 -21.18 20.48
CA GLU A 393 16.87 -20.74 21.78
C GLU A 393 16.97 -19.20 21.91
N GLN A 394 16.94 -18.49 20.78
CA GLN A 394 17.01 -17.04 20.73
C GLN A 394 15.64 -16.35 20.85
N ALA A 395 14.54 -17.12 20.84
CA ALA A 395 13.21 -16.59 21.08
C ALA A 395 12.95 -16.49 22.59
N ARG A 396 12.54 -15.31 23.06
CA ARG A 396 12.35 -15.03 24.50
C ARG A 396 10.88 -14.83 24.82
N GLY A 397 10.40 -15.50 25.87
CA GLY A 397 9.03 -15.31 26.35
C GLY A 397 7.94 -15.79 25.37
N THR A 398 8.28 -16.67 24.42
CA THR A 398 7.29 -17.32 23.55
C THR A 398 6.41 -18.24 24.37
N ARG A 399 5.08 -18.14 24.19
CA ARG A 399 4.08 -18.94 24.90
C ARG A 399 3.15 -19.64 23.93
N VAL A 400 2.75 -20.85 24.30
CA VAL A 400 1.82 -21.68 23.53
C VAL A 400 0.69 -22.10 24.44
N THR A 401 -0.53 -21.76 24.06
CA THR A 401 -1.74 -22.24 24.74
C THR A 401 -2.49 -23.13 23.78
N ARG A 402 -2.64 -24.41 24.13
CA ARG A 402 -3.37 -25.38 23.30
C ARG A 402 -4.87 -25.15 23.36
#